data_AF-A0A7Y0L8N5-F1
#
_entry.id   AF-A0A7Y0L8N5-F1
#
_cell.length_a   1.000
_cell.length_b   1.000
_cell.length_c   1.000
_cell.angle_alpha   90.00
_cell.angle_beta   90.00
_cell.angle_gamma   90.00
#
_symmetry.space_group_name_H-M   'P 1'
#
loop_
_entity.id
_entity.type
_entity.pdbx_description
1 polymer ?
#
loop_
_entity_poly.entity_id
_entity_poly.type
_entity_poly.pdbx_seq_one_letter_code
_entity_poly.pdbx_strand_id
1 'polypeptide(L)'
;MFPIVRSHPAYQAFVQAQLRRHYAPGALQFVAPDWALVAKFWRTDLSDTARLLHETFSLRGPRPWDPADLLRSYLLMLEVGEPSITRWVQQLQRCPLYAVLSGFEYGHTPGVGTFYGF
;
A
#
# COMPACT_ATOMS: atom_id res chain seq x y z
N MET A 1 -19.32 -5.82 -2.08
CA MET A 1 -19.43 -4.43 -1.59
C MET A 1 -18.40 -3.58 -2.32
N PHE A 2 -18.73 -2.34 -2.69
CA PHE A 2 -17.73 -1.44 -3.30
C PHE A 2 -16.68 -0.97 -2.28
N PRO A 3 -15.39 -0.88 -2.65
CA PRO A 3 -14.36 -0.34 -1.79
C PRO A 3 -14.56 1.17 -1.56
N ILE A 4 -14.05 1.67 -0.42
CA ILE A 4 -13.80 3.11 -0.29
C ILE A 4 -12.57 3.41 -1.13
N VAL A 5 -12.72 4.29 -2.11
CA VAL A 5 -11.64 4.67 -3.03
C VAL A 5 -11.03 5.98 -2.57
N ARG A 6 -9.71 5.98 -2.42
CA ARG A 6 -8.91 7.14 -2.08
C ARG A 6 -8.43 7.83 -3.35
N SER A 7 -8.54 9.16 -3.40
CA SER A 7 -7.92 9.95 -4.46
C SER A 7 -6.40 10.00 -4.29
N HIS A 8 -5.66 10.28 -5.36
CA HIS A 8 -4.21 10.39 -5.28
C HIS A 8 -3.71 11.47 -4.30
N PRO A 9 -4.29 12.68 -4.25
CA PRO A 9 -3.92 13.67 -3.23
C PRO A 9 -4.18 13.18 -1.79
N ALA A 10 -5.26 12.43 -1.56
CA ALA A 10 -5.52 11.85 -0.24
C ALA A 10 -4.50 10.76 0.12
N TYR A 11 -4.02 9.97 -0.86
CA TYR A 11 -2.91 9.03 -0.66
C TYR A 11 -1.60 9.77 -0.31
N GLN A 12 -1.28 10.85 -1.03
CA GLN A 12 -0.09 11.67 -0.74
C GLN A 12 -0.15 12.28 0.66
N ALA A 13 -1.30 12.85 1.06
CA ALA A 13 -1.49 13.38 2.40
C ALA A 13 -1.33 12.29 3.48
N PHE A 14 -1.87 11.08 3.22
CA PHE A 14 -1.69 9.92 4.08
C PHE A 14 -0.20 9.55 4.24
N VAL A 15 0.53 9.37 3.13
CA VAL A 15 1.96 9.03 3.16
C VAL A 15 2.75 10.08 3.93
N GLN A 16 2.51 11.37 3.67
CA GLN A 16 3.19 12.45 4.37
C GLN A 16 2.94 12.42 5.88
N ALA A 17 1.69 12.20 6.30
CA ALA A 17 1.34 12.10 7.72
C ALA A 17 2.00 10.90 8.39
N GLN A 18 2.01 9.74 7.73
CA GLN A 18 2.61 8.52 8.27
C GLN A 18 4.13 8.59 8.33
N LEU A 19 4.79 9.14 7.30
CA LEU A 19 6.24 9.33 7.33
C LEU A 19 6.65 10.28 8.45
N ARG A 20 5.91 11.38 8.66
CA ARG A 20 6.14 12.28 9.81
C ARG A 20 5.98 11.58 11.15
N ARG A 21 5.01 10.66 11.26
CA ARG A 21 4.74 9.91 12.50
C ARG A 21 5.83 8.89 12.81
N HIS A 22 6.31 8.16 11.80
CA HIS A 22 7.22 7.03 12.00
C HIS A 22 8.71 7.36 11.80
N TYR A 23 9.03 8.44 11.08
CA TYR A 23 10.38 8.84 10.68
C TYR A 23 10.73 10.28 11.12
N ALA A 24 10.15 10.75 12.22
CA ALA A 24 10.52 12.02 12.83
C ALA A 24 12.02 12.04 13.24
N PRO A 25 12.67 13.22 13.36
CA PRO A 25 14.07 13.32 13.78
C PRO A 25 14.32 12.56 15.09
N GLY A 26 15.22 11.57 15.07
CA GLY A 26 15.52 10.68 16.19
C GLY A 26 14.77 9.34 16.20
N ALA A 27 13.89 9.09 15.23
CA ALA A 27 13.21 7.80 15.00
C ALA A 27 13.90 6.98 13.89
N LEU A 28 13.17 6.08 13.23
CA LEU A 28 13.66 5.30 12.08
C LEU A 28 14.28 6.24 11.03
N GLN A 29 15.44 5.87 10.50
CA GLN A 29 16.17 6.68 9.51
C GLN A 29 16.00 6.09 8.12
N PHE A 30 15.79 6.96 7.12
CA PHE A 30 15.81 6.57 5.71
C PHE A 30 17.23 6.28 5.25
N VAL A 31 17.39 5.22 4.44
CA VAL A 31 18.59 5.01 3.63
C VAL A 31 18.40 5.58 2.22
N ALA A 32 19.49 5.83 1.49
CA ALA A 32 19.42 6.43 0.15
C ALA A 32 18.46 5.73 -0.83
N PRO A 33 18.37 4.38 -0.87
CA PRO A 33 17.40 3.67 -1.70
C PRO A 33 15.93 3.96 -1.35
N ASP A 34 15.63 4.25 -0.08
CA ASP A 34 14.26 4.48 0.37
C ASP A 34 13.67 5.74 -0.27
N TRP A 35 14.49 6.77 -0.50
CA TRP A 35 14.04 8.00 -1.15
C TRP A 35 13.64 7.79 -2.60
N ALA A 36 14.35 6.92 -3.33
CA ALA A 36 13.97 6.57 -4.70
C ALA A 36 12.62 5.84 -4.73
N LEU A 37 12.41 4.93 -3.77
CA LEU A 37 11.17 4.20 -3.61
C LEU A 37 10.00 5.13 -3.26
N VAL A 38 10.18 6.00 -2.26
CA VAL A 38 9.21 7.02 -1.87
C VAL A 38 8.86 7.91 -3.05
N ALA A 39 9.84 8.46 -3.77
CA ALA A 39 9.61 9.36 -4.90
C ALA A 39 8.91 8.66 -6.08
N LYS A 40 9.17 7.36 -6.29
CA LYS A 40 8.46 6.56 -7.30
C LYS A 40 6.99 6.41 -6.92
N PHE A 41 6.72 5.83 -5.76
CA PHE A 41 5.37 5.51 -5.32
C PHE A 41 4.51 6.74 -5.00
N TRP A 42 5.13 7.85 -4.57
CA TRP A 42 4.48 9.14 -4.38
C TRP A 42 3.84 9.70 -5.66
N ARG A 43 4.46 9.47 -6.82
CA ARG A 43 3.99 9.95 -8.13
C ARG A 43 3.09 8.97 -8.86
N THR A 44 3.09 7.70 -8.47
CA THR A 44 2.27 6.66 -9.10
C THR A 44 0.80 6.83 -8.71
N ASP A 45 0.05 7.50 -9.59
CA ASP A 45 -1.39 7.62 -9.46
C ASP A 45 -2.07 6.30 -9.90
N LEU A 46 -2.87 5.75 -8.98
CA LEU A 46 -3.65 4.51 -9.18
C LEU A 46 -5.11 4.72 -8.80
N SER A 47 -5.60 5.97 -8.66
CA SER A 47 -6.97 6.23 -8.19
C SER A 47 -8.04 5.65 -9.11
N ASP A 48 -7.70 5.44 -10.38
CA ASP A 48 -8.58 4.83 -11.38
C ASP A 48 -8.72 3.31 -11.26
N THR A 49 -7.94 2.65 -10.40
CA THR A 49 -7.94 1.18 -10.27
C THR A 49 -9.32 0.63 -9.92
N ALA A 50 -10.05 1.28 -9.02
CA ALA A 50 -11.40 0.86 -8.65
C ALA A 50 -12.39 0.90 -9.82
N ARG A 51 -12.25 1.90 -10.70
CA ARG A 51 -13.07 2.05 -11.91
C ARG A 51 -12.76 0.93 -12.92
N LEU A 52 -11.49 0.57 -13.08
CA LEU A 52 -11.06 -0.50 -13.99
C LEU A 52 -11.48 -1.90 -13.51
N LEU A 53 -11.48 -2.12 -12.20
CA LEU A 53 -11.83 -3.40 -11.58
C LEU A 53 -13.31 -3.49 -11.15
N HIS A 54 -14.14 -2.53 -11.55
CA HIS A 54 -15.53 -2.44 -11.10
C HIS A 54 -16.31 -3.76 -11.27
N GLU A 55 -16.14 -4.43 -12.42
CA GLU A 55 -16.84 -5.67 -12.76
C GLU A 55 -16.31 -6.92 -12.01
N THR A 56 -15.16 -6.84 -11.35
CA THR A 56 -14.57 -7.99 -10.63
C THR A 56 -14.99 -8.05 -9.16
N PHE A 57 -15.55 -6.95 -8.62
CA PHE A 57 -15.99 -6.90 -7.24
C PHE A 57 -17.34 -7.60 -7.02
N SER A 58 -17.35 -8.62 -6.17
CA SER A 58 -18.60 -9.23 -5.70
C SER A 58 -19.40 -8.27 -4.83
N LEU A 59 -20.73 -8.29 -4.94
CA LEU A 59 -21.63 -7.57 -4.03
C LEU A 59 -21.64 -8.18 -2.62
N ARG A 60 -21.29 -9.46 -2.48
CA ARG A 60 -21.33 -10.22 -1.22
C ARG A 60 -19.94 -10.35 -0.60
N GLY A 61 -19.88 -10.44 0.73
CA GLY A 61 -18.63 -10.65 1.48
C GLY A 61 -18.20 -9.43 2.29
N PRO A 62 -17.05 -9.53 2.99
CA PRO A 62 -16.50 -8.44 3.78
C PRO A 62 -16.14 -7.24 2.88
N ARG A 63 -16.07 -6.05 3.48
CA ARG A 63 -15.67 -4.85 2.77
C ARG A 63 -14.24 -5.04 2.23
N PRO A 64 -14.01 -4.88 0.91
CA PRO A 64 -12.67 -4.99 0.36
C PRO A 64 -11.81 -3.79 0.75
N TRP A 65 -10.49 -4.00 0.77
CA TRP A 65 -9.51 -2.93 0.81
C TRP A 65 -9.60 -2.07 -0.45
N ASP A 66 -9.04 -0.85 -0.40
CA ASP A 66 -8.93 -0.03 -1.61
C ASP A 66 -8.07 -0.78 -2.66
N PRO A 67 -8.60 -1.08 -3.86
CA PRO A 67 -7.85 -1.74 -4.91
C PRO A 67 -6.61 -0.97 -5.35
N ALA A 68 -6.63 0.35 -5.26
CA ALA A 68 -5.46 1.16 -5.57
C ALA A 68 -4.32 0.86 -4.58
N ASP A 69 -4.63 0.68 -3.29
CA ASP A 69 -3.64 0.36 -2.25
C ASP A 69 -3.15 -1.10 -2.39
N LEU A 70 -4.03 -2.04 -2.73
CA LEU A 70 -3.63 -3.43 -3.03
C LEU A 70 -2.72 -3.52 -4.26
N LEU A 71 -3.09 -2.86 -5.37
CA LEU A 71 -2.25 -2.80 -6.57
C LEU A 71 -0.91 -2.13 -6.27
N ARG A 72 -0.92 -1.04 -5.49
CA ARG A 72 0.30 -0.34 -5.08
C ARG A 72 1.23 -1.25 -4.28
N SER A 73 0.66 -2.01 -3.35
CA SER A 73 1.39 -3.02 -2.57
C SER A 73 2.01 -4.10 -3.47
N TYR A 74 1.27 -4.59 -4.47
CA TYR A 74 1.81 -5.56 -5.45
C TYR A 74 2.96 -4.98 -6.27
N LEU A 75 2.80 -3.76 -6.78
CA LEU A 75 3.88 -3.08 -7.50
C LEU A 75 5.10 -2.88 -6.62
N LEU A 76 4.90 -2.58 -5.33
CA LEU A 76 5.99 -2.41 -4.37
C LEU A 76 6.70 -3.73 -4.08
N MET A 77 5.95 -4.82 -3.92
CA MET A 77 6.49 -6.17 -3.78
C MET A 77 7.43 -6.53 -4.93
N LEU A 78 7.00 -6.23 -6.17
CA LEU A 78 7.81 -6.45 -7.37
C LEU A 78 9.04 -5.54 -7.40
N GLU A 79 8.90 -4.28 -7.01
CA GLU A 79 10.00 -3.30 -6.99
C GLU A 79 11.13 -3.72 -6.04
N VAL A 80 10.79 -4.29 -4.88
CA VAL A 80 11.78 -4.76 -3.90
C VAL A 80 12.26 -6.19 -4.19
N GLY A 81 11.74 -6.82 -5.25
CA GLY A 81 12.16 -8.16 -5.68
C GLY A 81 11.71 -9.28 -4.75
N GLU A 82 10.57 -9.15 -4.06
CA GLU A 82 10.02 -10.23 -3.23
C GLU A 82 9.07 -11.12 -4.05
N PRO A 83 9.43 -12.39 -4.33
CA PRO A 83 8.58 -13.28 -5.13
C PRO A 83 7.45 -13.94 -4.32
N SER A 84 7.49 -13.93 -2.98
CA SER A 84 6.53 -14.63 -2.14
C SER A 84 5.54 -13.68 -1.47
N ILE A 85 4.25 -13.83 -1.80
CA ILE A 85 3.16 -13.09 -1.15
C ILE A 85 3.16 -13.31 0.38
N THR A 86 3.42 -14.53 0.84
CA THR A 86 3.50 -14.83 2.28
C THR A 86 4.61 -14.04 2.96
N ARG A 87 5.81 -13.98 2.36
CA ARG A 87 6.90 -13.16 2.88
C ARG A 87 6.59 -11.68 2.76
N TRP A 88 5.97 -11.25 1.67
CA TRP A 88 5.55 -9.86 1.48
C TRP A 88 4.63 -9.38 2.59
N VAL A 89 3.61 -10.17 2.96
CA VAL A 89 2.73 -9.86 4.09
C VAL A 89 3.51 -9.74 5.40
N GLN A 90 4.48 -10.62 5.65
CA GLN A 90 5.35 -10.49 6.82
C GLN A 90 6.21 -9.22 6.77
N GLN A 91 6.69 -8.83 5.60
CA GLN A 91 7.44 -7.59 5.42
C GLN A 91 6.58 -6.35 5.66
N LEU A 92 5.33 -6.32 5.15
CA LEU A 92 4.36 -5.25 5.41
C LEU A 92 4.10 -5.07 6.92
N GLN A 93 4.06 -6.17 7.68
CA GLN A 93 3.86 -6.13 9.14
C GLN A 93 5.09 -5.66 9.92
N ARG A 94 6.30 -5.78 9.35
CA ARG A 94 7.58 -5.50 10.03
C ARG A 94 8.22 -4.18 9.58
N CYS A 95 7.89 -3.70 8.40
CA CYS A 95 8.48 -2.53 7.79
C CYS A 95 7.42 -1.43 7.64
N PRO A 96 7.45 -0.39 8.49
CA PRO A 96 6.53 0.73 8.39
C PRO A 96 6.54 1.39 7.01
N LEU A 97 7.72 1.52 6.37
CA LEU A 97 7.83 2.11 5.05
C LEU A 97 6.99 1.36 4.01
N TYR A 98 7.02 0.03 4.01
CA TYR A 98 6.31 -0.76 3.02
C TYR A 98 4.80 -0.70 3.22
N ALA A 99 4.33 -0.74 4.48
CA ALA A 99 2.92 -0.52 4.78
C ALA A 99 2.46 0.87 4.29
N VAL A 100 3.22 1.92 4.64
CA VAL A 100 2.87 3.30 4.31
C VAL A 100 2.88 3.56 2.81
N LEU A 101 3.92 3.12 2.09
CA LEU A 101 3.99 3.28 0.64
C LEU A 101 2.90 2.49 -0.08
N SER A 102 2.47 1.34 0.47
CA SER A 102 1.33 0.59 -0.04
C SER A 102 -0.02 1.29 0.21
N GLY A 103 -0.08 2.28 1.11
CA GLY A 103 -1.31 2.98 1.49
C GLY A 103 -1.99 2.45 2.76
N PHE A 104 -1.34 1.51 3.45
CA PHE A 104 -1.83 0.89 4.69
C PHE A 104 -1.23 1.55 5.93
N GLU A 105 -2.02 1.63 7.00
CA GLU A 105 -1.50 2.05 8.30
C GLU A 105 -0.61 0.94 8.89
N TYR A 106 0.51 1.31 9.50
CA TYR A 106 1.40 0.34 10.11
C TYR A 106 0.69 -0.40 11.27
N GLY A 107 0.72 -1.73 11.24
CA GLY A 107 -0.05 -2.59 12.14
C GLY A 107 -1.46 -2.93 11.66
N HIS A 108 -1.94 -2.31 10.57
CA HIS A 108 -3.20 -2.63 9.92
C HIS A 108 -3.00 -2.90 8.42
N THR A 109 -2.46 -4.08 8.11
CA THR A 109 -2.11 -4.50 6.74
C THR A 109 -2.97 -5.70 6.30
N PRO A 110 -3.21 -5.88 4.99
CA PRO A 110 -3.93 -7.04 4.48
C PRO A 110 -3.23 -8.37 4.78
N GLY A 111 -4.02 -9.44 4.86
CA GLY A 111 -3.52 -10.80 5.01
C GLY A 111 -3.21 -11.47 3.67
N VAL A 112 -2.56 -12.63 3.73
CA VAL A 112 -2.17 -13.42 2.54
C VAL A 112 -3.37 -13.74 1.63
N GLY A 113 -4.50 -14.16 2.21
CA GLY A 113 -5.72 -14.46 1.44
C GLY A 113 -6.31 -13.26 0.70
N THR A 114 -6.09 -12.04 1.20
CA THR A 114 -6.52 -10.82 0.50
C THR A 114 -5.71 -10.61 -0.77
N PHE A 115 -4.39 -10.82 -0.73
CA PHE A 115 -3.54 -10.68 -1.91
C PHE A 115 -3.86 -11.72 -2.98
N TYR A 116 -4.12 -12.99 -2.61
CA TYR A 116 -4.50 -14.01 -3.58
C TYR A 116 -5.91 -13.80 -4.18
N GLY A 117 -6.79 -13.11 -3.47
CA GLY A 117 -8.14 -12.79 -3.95
C GLY A 117 -8.23 -11.50 -4.78
N PHE A 118 -7.14 -10.75 -4.89
CA PHE A 118 -7.01 -9.54 -5.71
C PHE A 118 -6.33 -9.89 -7.04
#